data_AF-A0A4W6CNL6-F1
#
_entry.id   AF-A0A4W6CNL6-F1
#
_cell.length_a   1.000
_cell.length_b   1.000
_cell.length_c   1.000
_cell.angle_alpha   90.00
_cell.angle_beta   90.00
_cell.angle_gamma   90.00
#
_symmetry.space_group_name_H-M   'P 1'
#
loop_
_entity.id
_entity.type
_entity.pdbx_description
1 polymer ?
#
loop_
_entity_poly.entity_id
_entity_poly.type
_entity_poly.pdbx_seq_one_letter_code
_entity_poly.pdbx_strand_id
1 'polypeptide(L)'
;MAEVQKEREKEAEVNRRQADELKYLMEREERSRREREASDQRVRSLESSIEAERAAHLESKFNSEIVQLRVRDLEAAVAAERSGHQEAQQSLELLRAQFREVERAYSLERERSDGTERALQRLQAEYEQCKSDLNVALETERKTTSDLCERLEEEKKRHADTHSQLERAAQAQSDTEEAHVACLKSIRETLQHHSTNTAGCSPAAEHDGKQSPSAEVLQLLKTTLSSCRHRVEETEQQIQDLLRASETLQEENQTLRQLSSDQSRQMEESRQVAVRLEEELSRLRQESSDWSTQRKEREAELQKITDDFQRESEAHLSVLHCLYQRLLAGCVLLAQPHSILGNFTREELCDVINEQVDQLTSDLQKANEKITHLQSVCAKKSVCVRELQRSQECVLSRLEESVRRREEAWSSQHTHTVTQLHNQLQVTHTHTHTRPSGVLCLLVNLIGRQASLPAATETLGAESAERAADVKMKRKVFSPSSL
;
A
#
# COMPACT_ATOMS: atom_id res chain seq x y z
N MET A 1 116.88 33.29 57.78
CA MET A 1 116.04 32.19 58.31
C MET A 1 114.68 32.67 58.81
N ALA A 2 114.60 33.71 59.65
CA ALA A 2 113.32 34.23 60.17
C ALA A 2 112.41 34.91 59.12
N GLU A 3 112.98 35.65 58.16
CA GLU A 3 112.19 36.32 57.10
C GLU A 3 111.56 35.33 56.11
N VAL A 4 112.32 34.30 55.70
CA VAL A 4 111.82 33.21 54.84
C VAL A 4 110.68 32.44 55.51
N GLN A 5 110.74 32.26 56.84
CA GLN A 5 109.67 31.62 57.60
C GLN A 5 108.41 32.50 57.65
N LYS A 6 108.57 33.81 57.84
CA LYS A 6 107.49 34.79 57.84
C LYS A 6 106.82 34.93 56.47
N GLU A 7 107.57 34.81 55.38
CA GLU A 7 107.02 34.79 54.01
C GLU A 7 106.26 33.49 53.74
N ARG A 8 106.79 32.33 54.14
CA ARG A 8 106.08 31.05 54.04
C ARG A 8 104.78 31.03 54.84
N GLU A 9 104.75 31.65 56.01
CA GLU A 9 103.53 31.79 56.81
C GLU A 9 102.50 32.71 56.14
N LYS A 10 102.93 33.81 55.54
CA LYS A 10 102.06 34.69 54.74
C LYS A 10 101.51 33.98 53.51
N GLU A 11 102.35 33.23 52.81
CA GLU A 11 101.95 32.43 51.64
C GLU A 11 100.98 31.31 52.04
N ALA A 12 101.23 30.62 53.15
CA ALA A 12 100.32 29.62 53.71
C ALA A 12 98.98 30.22 54.15
N GLU A 13 98.98 31.45 54.66
CA GLU A 13 97.76 32.19 55.02
C GLU A 13 96.98 32.63 53.78
N VAL A 14 97.65 33.10 52.72
CA VAL A 14 97.03 33.42 51.42
C VAL A 14 96.45 32.16 50.78
N ASN A 15 97.20 31.06 50.75
CA ASN A 15 96.73 29.78 50.23
C ASN A 15 95.53 29.24 51.02
N ARG A 16 95.51 29.39 52.34
CA ARG A 16 94.32 29.04 53.16
C ARG A 16 93.11 29.88 52.79
N ARG A 17 93.27 31.20 52.65
CA ARG A 17 92.16 32.09 52.23
C ARG A 17 91.66 31.75 50.83
N GLN A 18 92.55 31.48 49.88
CA GLN A 18 92.19 31.05 48.53
C GLN A 18 91.46 29.69 48.54
N ALA A 19 91.90 28.74 49.36
CA ALA A 19 91.24 27.44 49.49
C ALA A 19 89.83 27.56 50.09
N ASP A 20 89.63 28.43 51.08
CA ASP A 20 88.31 28.66 51.68
C ASP A 20 87.38 29.46 50.74
N GLU A 21 87.92 30.40 49.96
CA GLU A 21 87.17 31.09 48.91
C GLU A 21 86.73 30.13 47.80
N LEU A 22 87.61 29.22 47.36
CA LEU A 22 87.26 28.16 46.39
C LEU A 22 86.18 27.23 46.92
N LYS A 23 86.25 26.80 48.19
CA LYS A 23 85.20 25.99 48.82
C LYS A 23 83.85 26.71 48.83
N TYR A 24 83.84 27.99 49.23
CA TYR A 24 82.61 28.78 49.23
C TYR A 24 82.01 28.92 47.83
N LEU A 25 82.85 29.17 46.82
CA LEU A 25 82.41 29.27 45.43
C LEU A 25 81.85 27.93 44.92
N MET A 26 82.51 26.81 45.23
CA MET A 26 82.01 25.46 44.90
C MET A 26 80.65 25.19 45.56
N GLU A 27 80.48 25.46 46.86
CA GLU A 27 79.20 25.26 47.55
C GLU A 27 78.08 26.14 46.98
N ARG A 28 78.42 27.37 46.57
CA ARG A 28 77.49 28.28 45.89
C ARG A 28 77.11 27.78 44.50
N GLU A 29 78.07 27.29 43.74
CA GLU A 29 77.83 26.68 42.42
C GLU A 29 76.96 25.43 42.54
N GLU A 30 77.26 24.53 43.48
CA GLU A 30 76.44 23.33 43.71
C GLU A 30 75.00 23.68 44.12
N ARG A 31 74.80 24.69 44.98
CA ARG A 31 73.45 25.17 45.31
C ARG A 31 72.73 25.72 44.08
N SER A 32 73.40 26.54 43.28
CA SER A 32 72.84 27.07 42.03
C SER A 32 72.51 25.95 41.03
N ARG A 33 73.36 24.93 40.93
CA ARG A 33 73.12 23.75 40.09
C ARG A 33 71.89 22.97 40.54
N ARG A 34 71.73 22.70 41.85
CA ARG A 34 70.55 22.02 42.40
C ARG A 34 69.26 22.83 42.16
N GLU A 35 69.32 24.15 42.33
CA GLU A 35 68.19 25.05 42.05
C GLU A 35 67.82 25.04 40.56
N ARG A 36 68.80 25.05 39.66
CA ARG A 36 68.60 24.93 38.22
C ARG A 36 67.97 23.58 37.86
N GLU A 37 68.51 22.48 38.36
CA GLU A 37 67.98 21.13 38.12
C GLU A 37 66.52 21.02 38.61
N ALA A 38 66.20 21.58 39.78
CA ALA A 38 64.83 21.63 40.30
C ALA A 38 63.90 22.53 39.45
N SER A 39 64.40 23.65 38.91
CA SER A 39 63.68 24.48 37.95
C SER A 39 63.41 23.71 36.66
N ASP A 40 64.42 23.05 36.10
CA ASP A 40 64.32 22.28 34.85
C ASP A 40 63.36 21.09 34.97
N GLN A 41 63.28 20.47 36.16
CA GLN A 41 62.26 19.45 36.44
C GLN A 41 60.84 20.04 36.50
N ARG A 42 60.67 21.23 37.09
CA ARG A 42 59.38 21.93 37.12
C ARG A 42 58.92 22.33 35.71
N VAL A 43 59.83 22.88 34.89
CA VAL A 43 59.55 23.22 33.49
C VAL A 43 59.09 21.98 32.73
N ARG A 44 59.83 20.86 32.80
CA ARG A 44 59.43 19.60 32.14
C ARG A 44 58.07 19.07 32.60
N SER A 45 57.75 19.20 33.89
CA SER A 45 56.46 18.77 34.43
C SER A 45 55.31 19.65 33.91
N LEU A 46 55.53 20.96 33.82
CA LEU A 46 54.56 21.90 33.25
C LEU A 46 54.36 21.68 31.75
N GLU A 47 55.44 21.46 30.99
CA GLU A 47 55.37 21.14 29.55
C GLU A 47 54.52 19.88 29.32
N SER A 48 54.78 18.81 30.07
CA SER A 48 53.98 17.58 29.98
C SER A 48 52.50 17.79 30.35
N SER A 49 52.22 18.61 31.36
CA SER A 49 50.84 18.95 31.75
C SER A 49 50.11 19.73 30.64
N ILE A 50 50.78 20.71 30.04
CA ILE A 50 50.24 21.52 28.94
C ILE A 50 49.97 20.65 27.71
N GLU A 51 50.87 19.72 27.39
CA GLU A 51 50.66 18.77 26.29
C GLU A 51 49.47 17.85 26.54
N ALA A 52 49.31 17.35 27.77
CA ALA A 52 48.16 16.54 28.16
C ALA A 52 46.83 17.32 28.05
N GLU A 53 46.80 18.58 28.49
CA GLU A 53 45.63 19.45 28.35
C GLU A 53 45.29 19.75 26.88
N ARG A 54 46.31 20.00 26.04
CA ARG A 54 46.11 20.20 24.60
C ARG A 54 45.51 18.97 23.94
N ALA A 55 45.99 17.76 24.29
CA ALA A 55 45.43 16.52 23.78
C ALA A 55 43.96 16.35 24.20
N ALA A 56 43.64 16.53 25.49
CA ALA A 56 42.28 16.44 25.99
C ALA A 56 41.34 17.48 25.36
N HIS A 57 41.81 18.70 25.12
CA HIS A 57 41.04 19.74 24.43
C HIS A 57 40.74 19.36 22.98
N LEU A 58 41.73 18.81 22.24
CA LEU A 58 41.51 18.35 20.87
C LEU A 58 40.50 17.20 20.82
N GLU A 59 40.63 16.22 21.71
CA GLU A 59 39.66 15.12 21.82
C GLU A 59 38.25 15.62 22.12
N SER A 60 38.10 16.54 23.08
CA SER A 60 36.82 17.17 23.41
C SER A 60 36.23 17.94 22.22
N LYS A 61 37.05 18.68 21.48
CA LYS A 61 36.64 19.40 20.27
C LYS A 61 36.14 18.45 19.18
N PHE A 62 36.89 17.38 18.87
CA PHE A 62 36.47 16.39 17.89
C PHE A 62 35.17 15.69 18.31
N ASN A 63 35.04 15.32 19.58
CA ASN A 63 33.81 14.72 20.10
C ASN A 63 32.61 15.66 19.99
N SER A 64 32.80 16.97 20.26
CA SER A 64 31.74 17.97 20.08
C SER A 64 31.31 18.11 18.62
N GLU A 65 32.27 18.13 17.68
CA GLU A 65 31.98 18.18 16.24
C GLU A 65 31.20 16.96 15.77
N ILE A 66 31.55 15.75 16.23
CA ILE A 66 30.82 14.52 15.93
C ILE A 66 29.38 14.60 16.43
N VAL A 67 29.16 15.07 17.66
CA VAL A 67 27.81 15.23 18.22
C VAL A 67 27.01 16.26 17.43
N GLN A 68 27.59 17.39 17.04
CA GLN A 68 26.91 18.41 16.24
C GLN A 68 26.49 17.89 14.87
N LEU A 69 27.36 17.12 14.19
CA LEU A 69 27.01 16.48 12.92
C LEU A 69 25.84 15.51 13.11
N ARG A 70 25.88 14.69 14.18
CA ARG A 70 24.80 13.75 14.45
C ARG A 70 23.46 14.45 14.73
N VAL A 71 23.49 15.57 15.45
CA VAL A 71 22.28 16.39 15.68
C VAL A 71 21.71 16.90 14.37
N ARG A 72 22.55 17.42 13.46
CA ARG A 72 22.11 17.89 12.14
C ARG A 72 21.50 16.77 11.30
N ASP A 73 22.13 15.59 11.28
CA ASP A 73 21.60 14.43 10.55
C ASP A 73 20.23 14.01 11.08
N LEU A 74 20.05 14.02 12.41
CA LEU A 74 18.78 13.69 13.05
C LEU A 74 17.72 14.76 12.76
N GLU A 75 18.07 16.04 12.79
CA GLU A 75 17.16 17.13 12.44
C GLU A 75 16.69 17.02 10.98
N ALA A 76 17.60 16.72 10.05
CA ALA A 76 17.29 16.51 8.64
C ALA A 76 16.38 15.28 8.44
N ALA A 77 16.69 14.17 9.12
CA ALA A 77 15.86 12.97 9.08
C ALA A 77 14.44 13.25 9.62
N VAL A 78 14.32 13.95 10.75
CA VAL A 78 13.02 14.32 11.32
C VAL A 78 12.24 15.25 10.39
N ALA A 79 12.90 16.19 9.72
CA ALA A 79 12.26 17.06 8.75
C ALA A 79 11.70 16.27 7.55
N ALA A 80 12.49 15.33 7.02
CA ALA A 80 12.07 14.46 5.91
C ALA A 80 10.89 13.54 6.31
N GLU A 81 10.92 12.97 7.51
CA GLU A 81 9.81 12.16 8.04
C GLU A 81 8.54 13.00 8.21
N ARG A 82 8.65 14.25 8.67
CA ARG A 82 7.50 15.15 8.81
C ARG A 82 6.88 15.51 7.47
N SER A 83 7.68 15.82 6.46
CA SER A 83 7.16 16.10 5.11
C SER A 83 6.51 14.86 4.50
N GLY A 84 7.16 13.69 4.61
CA GLY A 84 6.58 12.42 4.13
C GLY A 84 5.27 12.07 4.83
N HIS A 85 5.18 12.30 6.15
CA HIS A 85 3.94 12.12 6.89
C HIS A 85 2.83 13.06 6.41
N GLN A 86 3.15 14.33 6.15
CA GLN A 86 2.18 15.31 5.65
C GLN A 86 1.65 14.93 4.25
N GLU A 87 2.52 14.46 3.35
CA GLU A 87 2.14 13.97 2.03
C GLU A 87 1.23 12.73 2.12
N ALA A 88 1.57 11.79 3.02
CA ALA A 88 0.74 10.62 3.29
C ALA A 88 -0.64 11.01 3.85
N GLN A 89 -0.70 12.00 4.75
CA GLN A 89 -1.97 12.53 5.27
C GLN A 89 -2.85 13.11 4.16
N GLN A 90 -2.28 13.95 3.28
CA GLN A 90 -3.02 14.54 2.16
C GLN A 90 -3.54 13.46 1.20
N SER A 91 -2.72 12.44 0.93
CA SER A 91 -3.11 11.30 0.08
C SER A 91 -4.27 10.51 0.70
N LEU A 92 -4.24 10.29 2.02
CA LEU A 92 -5.33 9.65 2.75
C LEU A 92 -6.62 10.48 2.75
N GLU A 93 -6.53 11.80 2.86
CA GLU A 93 -7.69 12.69 2.78
C GLU A 93 -8.34 12.66 1.40
N LEU A 94 -7.54 12.67 0.34
CA LEU A 94 -8.02 12.52 -1.03
C LEU A 94 -8.72 11.18 -1.23
N LEU A 95 -8.10 10.08 -0.77
CA LEU A 95 -8.68 8.75 -0.88
C LEU A 95 -10.02 8.65 -0.12
N ARG A 96 -10.11 9.25 1.08
CA ARG A 96 -11.38 9.33 1.83
C ARG A 96 -12.45 10.13 1.09
N ALA A 97 -12.08 11.22 0.40
CA ALA A 97 -13.01 11.99 -0.41
C ALA A 97 -13.55 11.16 -1.58
N GLN A 98 -12.68 10.43 -2.28
CA GLN A 98 -13.06 9.53 -3.36
C GLN A 98 -14.00 8.41 -2.88
N PHE A 99 -13.72 7.79 -1.73
CA PHE A 99 -14.64 6.79 -1.16
C PHE A 99 -16.03 7.37 -0.90
N ARG A 100 -16.13 8.59 -0.35
CA ARG A 100 -17.42 9.26 -0.14
C ARG A 100 -18.15 9.58 -1.45
N GLU A 101 -17.43 9.85 -2.53
CA GLU A 101 -18.03 10.04 -3.86
C GLU A 101 -18.59 8.74 -4.42
N VAL A 102 -17.83 7.64 -4.30
CA VAL A 102 -18.27 6.30 -4.71
C VAL A 102 -19.49 5.86 -3.92
N GLU A 103 -19.52 6.04 -2.60
CA GLU A 103 -20.67 5.72 -1.75
C GLU A 103 -21.93 6.52 -2.14
N ARG A 104 -21.76 7.80 -2.48
CA ARG A 104 -22.86 8.65 -2.97
C ARG A 104 -23.37 8.18 -4.33
N ALA A 105 -22.47 7.90 -5.28
CA ALA A 105 -22.84 7.41 -6.60
C ALA A 105 -23.56 6.05 -6.51
N TYR A 106 -23.07 5.14 -5.68
CA TYR A 106 -23.69 3.86 -5.43
C TYR A 106 -25.11 4.00 -4.83
N SER A 107 -25.29 4.92 -3.88
CA SER A 107 -26.61 5.17 -3.27
C SER A 107 -27.60 5.70 -4.32
N LEU A 108 -27.17 6.62 -5.18
CA LEU A 108 -28.01 7.14 -6.27
C LEU A 108 -28.36 6.06 -7.30
N GLU A 109 -27.41 5.21 -7.68
CA GLU A 109 -27.67 4.12 -8.61
C GLU A 109 -28.66 3.11 -8.03
N ARG A 110 -28.57 2.85 -6.71
CA ARG A 110 -29.54 2.00 -6.01
C ARG A 110 -30.94 2.60 -6.04
N GLU A 111 -31.10 3.88 -5.72
CA GLU A 111 -32.40 4.56 -5.80
C GLU A 111 -32.98 4.56 -7.23
N ARG A 112 -32.11 4.71 -8.25
CA ARG A 112 -32.48 4.61 -9.66
C ARG A 112 -32.96 3.20 -10.00
N SER A 113 -32.19 2.17 -9.60
CA SER A 113 -32.55 0.77 -9.79
C SER A 113 -33.91 0.47 -9.17
N ASP A 114 -34.12 0.85 -7.90
CA ASP A 114 -35.39 0.67 -7.19
C ASP A 114 -36.54 1.41 -7.90
N GLY A 115 -36.27 2.57 -8.50
CA GLY A 115 -37.22 3.31 -9.34
C GLY A 115 -37.60 2.57 -10.62
N THR A 116 -36.61 2.02 -11.33
CA THR A 116 -36.84 1.24 -12.55
C THR A 116 -37.57 -0.07 -12.27
N GLU A 117 -37.24 -0.76 -11.17
CA GLU A 117 -37.90 -1.99 -10.76
C GLU A 117 -39.38 -1.75 -10.49
N ARG A 118 -39.71 -0.68 -9.74
CA ARG A 118 -41.12 -0.29 -9.51
C ARG A 118 -41.86 0.12 -10.78
N ALA A 119 -41.18 0.68 -11.77
CA ALA A 119 -41.79 1.00 -13.07
C ALA A 119 -42.07 -0.28 -13.88
N LEU A 120 -41.12 -1.22 -13.88
CA LEU A 120 -41.29 -2.52 -14.53
C LEU A 120 -42.44 -3.32 -13.92
N GLN A 121 -42.53 -3.39 -12.59
CA GLN A 121 -43.62 -4.06 -11.88
C GLN A 121 -45.00 -3.47 -12.24
N ARG A 122 -45.10 -2.14 -12.35
CA ARG A 122 -46.33 -1.47 -12.79
C ARG A 122 -46.71 -1.82 -14.22
N LEU A 123 -45.76 -1.74 -15.15
CA LEU A 123 -46.00 -2.07 -16.55
C LEU A 123 -46.38 -3.55 -16.72
N GLN A 124 -45.78 -4.44 -15.93
CA GLN A 124 -46.11 -5.86 -15.94
C GLN A 124 -47.55 -6.10 -15.45
N ALA A 125 -47.98 -5.42 -14.39
CA ALA A 125 -49.36 -5.48 -13.92
C ALA A 125 -50.36 -4.93 -14.96
N GLU A 126 -50.03 -3.81 -15.60
CA GLU A 126 -50.84 -3.23 -16.70
C GLU A 126 -50.95 -4.19 -17.89
N TYR A 127 -49.84 -4.83 -18.27
CA TYR A 127 -49.84 -5.83 -19.33
C TYR A 127 -50.72 -7.04 -18.99
N GLU A 128 -50.59 -7.59 -17.79
CA GLU A 128 -51.43 -8.70 -17.32
C GLU A 128 -52.91 -8.33 -17.31
N GLN A 129 -53.23 -7.10 -16.88
CA GLN A 129 -54.59 -6.57 -16.90
C GLN A 129 -55.13 -6.47 -18.33
N CYS A 130 -54.41 -5.79 -19.24
CA CYS A 130 -54.83 -5.67 -20.64
C CYS A 130 -54.99 -7.03 -21.32
N LYS A 131 -54.11 -7.99 -21.02
CA LYS A 131 -54.21 -9.35 -21.53
C LYS A 131 -55.48 -10.05 -21.04
N SER A 132 -55.82 -9.90 -19.76
CA SER A 132 -57.07 -10.42 -19.20
C SER A 132 -58.29 -9.81 -19.87
N ASP A 133 -58.32 -8.48 -20.00
CA ASP A 133 -59.44 -7.74 -20.60
C ASP A 133 -59.65 -8.13 -22.07
N LEU A 134 -58.56 -8.24 -22.84
CA LEU A 134 -58.62 -8.69 -24.23
C LEU A 134 -59.14 -10.13 -24.34
N ASN A 135 -58.73 -11.02 -23.43
CA ASN A 135 -59.21 -12.40 -23.42
C ASN A 135 -60.72 -12.47 -23.12
N VAL A 136 -61.20 -11.65 -22.16
CA VAL A 136 -62.64 -11.53 -21.89
C VAL A 136 -63.39 -11.03 -23.13
N ALA A 137 -62.89 -9.98 -23.79
CA ALA A 137 -63.49 -9.44 -25.01
C ALA A 137 -63.54 -10.48 -26.16
N LEU A 138 -62.46 -11.23 -26.36
CA LEU A 138 -62.41 -12.32 -27.34
C LEU A 138 -63.44 -13.41 -27.03
N GLU A 139 -63.58 -13.82 -25.77
CA GLU A 139 -64.57 -14.81 -25.37
C GLU A 139 -66.01 -14.29 -25.51
N THR A 140 -66.25 -12.99 -25.30
CA THR A 140 -67.56 -12.40 -25.58
C THR A 140 -67.87 -12.38 -27.06
N GLU A 141 -66.93 -12.00 -27.92
CA GLU A 141 -67.13 -11.99 -29.39
C GLU A 141 -67.31 -13.41 -29.95
N ARG A 142 -66.61 -14.40 -29.40
CA ARG A 142 -66.83 -15.82 -29.76
C ARG A 142 -68.25 -16.27 -29.43
N LYS A 143 -68.77 -15.91 -28.26
CA LYS A 143 -70.14 -16.24 -27.85
C LYS A 143 -71.16 -15.55 -28.74
N THR A 144 -71.04 -14.23 -28.97
CA THR A 144 -71.96 -13.50 -29.86
C THR A 144 -71.94 -14.06 -31.29
N THR A 145 -70.77 -14.42 -31.80
CA THR A 145 -70.64 -15.07 -33.12
C THR A 145 -71.34 -16.43 -33.15
N SER A 146 -71.15 -17.26 -32.12
CA SER A 146 -71.85 -18.55 -31.99
C SER A 146 -73.37 -18.39 -31.98
N ASP A 147 -73.88 -17.47 -31.17
CA ASP A 147 -75.31 -17.18 -31.06
C ASP A 147 -75.90 -16.69 -32.40
N LEU A 148 -75.16 -15.84 -33.12
CA LEU A 148 -75.56 -15.36 -34.46
C LEU A 148 -75.55 -16.49 -35.50
N CYS A 149 -74.56 -17.38 -35.45
CA CYS A 149 -74.51 -18.56 -36.31
C CYS A 149 -75.70 -19.50 -36.05
N GLU A 150 -76.06 -19.74 -34.79
CA GLU A 150 -77.23 -20.54 -34.44
C GLU A 150 -78.52 -19.93 -34.99
N ARG A 151 -78.74 -18.62 -34.78
CA ARG A 151 -79.91 -17.90 -35.33
C ARG A 151 -79.95 -17.95 -36.85
N LEU A 152 -78.81 -17.81 -37.52
CA LEU A 152 -78.71 -17.89 -38.97
C LEU A 152 -79.11 -19.28 -39.48
N GLU A 153 -78.67 -20.35 -38.82
CA GLU A 153 -79.05 -21.72 -39.17
C GLU A 153 -80.55 -21.98 -38.93
N GLU A 154 -81.14 -21.42 -37.87
CA GLU A 154 -82.58 -21.48 -37.67
C GLU A 154 -83.36 -20.74 -38.78
N GLU A 155 -82.92 -19.54 -39.16
CA GLU A 155 -83.55 -18.79 -40.26
C GLU A 155 -83.44 -19.53 -41.59
N LYS A 156 -82.28 -20.14 -41.89
CA LYS A 156 -82.13 -21.00 -43.08
C LYS A 156 -83.14 -22.16 -43.08
N LYS A 157 -83.36 -22.80 -41.93
CA LYS A 157 -84.37 -23.88 -41.79
C LYS A 157 -85.79 -23.36 -42.02
N ARG A 158 -86.17 -22.24 -41.37
CA ARG A 158 -87.48 -21.59 -41.58
C ARG A 158 -87.68 -21.19 -43.05
N HIS A 159 -86.64 -20.67 -43.70
CA HIS A 159 -86.68 -20.31 -45.11
C HIS A 159 -86.86 -21.54 -46.01
N ALA A 160 -86.17 -22.65 -45.74
CA ALA A 160 -86.37 -23.91 -46.46
C ALA A 160 -87.79 -24.49 -46.29
N ASP A 161 -88.34 -24.41 -45.07
CA ASP A 161 -89.70 -24.87 -44.76
C ASP A 161 -90.76 -24.04 -45.50
N THR A 162 -90.63 -22.70 -45.45
CA THR A 162 -91.51 -21.77 -46.16
C THR A 162 -91.40 -21.94 -47.68
N HIS A 163 -90.20 -22.13 -48.22
CA HIS A 163 -90.00 -22.44 -49.63
C HIS A 163 -90.71 -23.74 -50.03
N SER A 164 -90.55 -24.80 -49.24
CA SER A 164 -91.23 -26.09 -49.46
C SER A 164 -92.76 -25.98 -49.39
N GLN A 165 -93.28 -25.10 -48.52
CA GLN A 165 -94.72 -24.82 -48.43
C GLN A 165 -95.22 -24.05 -49.65
N LEU A 166 -94.47 -23.05 -50.12
CA LEU A 166 -94.78 -22.30 -51.33
C LEU A 166 -94.76 -23.19 -52.57
N GLU A 167 -93.78 -24.08 -52.71
CA GLU A 167 -93.76 -25.08 -53.80
C GLU A 167 -95.00 -25.96 -53.78
N ARG A 168 -95.40 -26.47 -52.61
CA ARG A 168 -96.64 -27.26 -52.46
C ARG A 168 -97.90 -26.46 -52.82
N ALA A 169 -97.97 -25.18 -52.42
CA ALA A 169 -99.09 -24.30 -52.75
C ALA A 169 -99.12 -23.99 -54.26
N ALA A 170 -97.97 -23.73 -54.87
CA ALA A 170 -97.84 -23.51 -56.31
C ALA A 170 -98.22 -24.77 -57.11
N GLN A 171 -97.83 -25.96 -56.67
CA GLN A 171 -98.25 -27.21 -57.29
C GLN A 171 -99.77 -27.41 -57.18
N ALA A 172 -100.35 -27.22 -55.98
CA ALA A 172 -101.80 -27.30 -55.81
C ALA A 172 -102.54 -26.28 -56.67
N GLN A 173 -102.00 -25.05 -56.79
CA GLN A 173 -102.54 -24.04 -57.70
C GLN A 173 -102.48 -24.53 -59.15
N SER A 174 -101.34 -25.05 -59.61
CA SER A 174 -101.21 -25.64 -60.95
C SER A 174 -102.21 -26.78 -61.17
N ASP A 175 -102.37 -27.69 -60.22
CA ASP A 175 -103.32 -28.82 -60.31
C ASP A 175 -104.77 -28.32 -60.41
N THR A 176 -105.13 -27.28 -59.64
CA THR A 176 -106.45 -26.65 -59.73
C THR A 176 -106.65 -25.88 -61.04
N GLU A 177 -105.64 -25.16 -61.52
CA GLU A 177 -105.66 -24.51 -62.83
C GLU A 177 -105.80 -25.54 -63.96
N GLU A 178 -105.10 -26.67 -63.89
CA GLU A 178 -105.27 -27.80 -64.81
C GLU A 178 -106.68 -28.40 -64.74
N ALA A 179 -107.23 -28.59 -63.54
CA ALA A 179 -108.60 -29.06 -63.35
C ALA A 179 -109.64 -28.05 -63.89
N HIS A 180 -109.41 -26.75 -63.71
CA HIS A 180 -110.23 -25.68 -64.29
C HIS A 180 -110.14 -25.70 -65.82
N VAL A 181 -108.95 -25.83 -66.39
CA VAL A 181 -108.73 -25.96 -67.84
C VAL A 181 -109.42 -27.22 -68.38
N ALA A 182 -109.33 -28.36 -67.68
CA ALA A 182 -110.00 -29.61 -68.05
C ALA A 182 -111.53 -29.48 -67.97
N CYS A 183 -112.07 -28.81 -66.95
CA CYS A 183 -113.49 -28.50 -66.82
C CYS A 183 -113.97 -27.59 -67.96
N LEU A 184 -113.25 -26.51 -68.24
CA LEU A 184 -113.53 -25.63 -69.38
C LEU A 184 -113.46 -26.37 -70.72
N LYS A 185 -112.55 -27.35 -70.85
CA LYS A 185 -112.45 -28.22 -72.02
C LYS A 185 -113.65 -29.17 -72.13
N SER A 186 -114.11 -29.75 -71.03
CA SER A 186 -115.35 -30.56 -71.00
C SER A 186 -116.61 -29.73 -71.29
N ILE A 187 -116.68 -28.48 -70.81
CA ILE A 187 -117.73 -27.50 -71.19
C ILE A 187 -117.65 -27.20 -72.69
N ARG A 188 -116.44 -27.01 -73.23
CA ARG A 188 -116.22 -26.82 -74.68
C ARG A 188 -116.62 -28.05 -75.49
N GLU A 189 -116.32 -29.26 -75.01
CA GLU A 189 -116.65 -30.54 -75.64
C GLU A 189 -118.16 -30.85 -75.56
N THR A 190 -118.84 -30.51 -74.46
CA THR A 190 -120.32 -30.58 -74.34
C THR A 190 -121.02 -29.55 -75.20
N LEU A 191 -120.47 -28.33 -75.34
CA LEU A 191 -120.93 -27.34 -76.32
C LEU A 191 -120.66 -27.77 -77.77
N GLN A 192 -119.56 -28.49 -78.03
CA GLN A 192 -119.27 -29.10 -79.35
C GLN A 192 -120.21 -30.27 -79.67
N HIS A 193 -120.66 -31.05 -78.69
CA HIS A 193 -121.69 -32.10 -78.85
C HIS A 193 -123.10 -31.55 -79.11
N HIS A 194 -123.34 -30.27 -78.84
CA HIS A 194 -124.58 -29.56 -79.19
C HIS A 194 -124.43 -28.62 -80.41
N SER A 195 -123.28 -28.65 -81.10
CA SER A 195 -122.96 -27.77 -82.23
C SER A 195 -122.72 -28.49 -83.57
N THR A 196 -123.11 -29.75 -83.72
CA THR A 196 -123.24 -30.40 -85.05
C THR A 196 -124.65 -30.21 -85.62
N ASN A 197 -124.94 -28.99 -86.04
CA ASN A 197 -126.00 -28.51 -86.95
C ASN A 197 -126.18 -27.04 -86.55
N THR A 198 -125.68 -26.05 -87.27
CA THR A 198 -125.96 -25.82 -88.69
C THR A 198 -124.96 -24.75 -89.15
N ALA A 199 -124.30 -25.02 -90.27
CA ALA A 199 -123.31 -24.15 -90.86
C ALA A 199 -123.95 -22.95 -91.56
N GLY A 200 -123.33 -21.80 -91.38
CA GLY A 200 -122.99 -20.89 -92.47
C GLY A 200 -124.06 -19.91 -92.92
N CYS A 201 -123.76 -18.62 -92.72
CA CYS A 201 -123.89 -17.58 -93.75
C CYS A 201 -123.12 -16.32 -93.27
N SER A 202 -121.97 -16.06 -93.87
CA SER A 202 -121.54 -14.69 -94.21
C SER A 202 -122.13 -14.37 -95.60
N PRO A 203 -122.15 -13.12 -96.11
CA PRO A 203 -121.40 -11.94 -95.68
C PRO A 203 -122.15 -10.58 -95.80
N ALA A 204 -121.44 -9.50 -95.46
CA ALA A 204 -121.68 -8.10 -95.88
C ALA A 204 -122.96 -7.44 -95.31
N ALA A 205 -123.03 -6.14 -95.03
CA ALA A 205 -122.28 -4.99 -95.48
C ALA A 205 -122.39 -3.87 -94.43
N GLU A 206 -121.33 -3.09 -94.34
CA GLU A 206 -121.31 -1.64 -94.15
C GLU A 206 -122.29 -0.99 -93.16
N HIS A 207 -121.75 -0.51 -92.04
CA HIS A 207 -122.07 0.86 -91.66
C HIS A 207 -120.77 1.65 -91.63
N ASP A 208 -120.51 2.28 -92.77
CA ASP A 208 -119.60 3.40 -92.94
C ASP A 208 -120.02 4.50 -91.94
N GLY A 209 -119.33 4.50 -90.80
CA GLY A 209 -119.55 5.39 -89.67
C GLY A 209 -118.52 6.50 -89.71
N LYS A 210 -118.65 7.39 -90.69
CA LYS A 210 -118.03 8.72 -90.81
C LYS A 210 -117.09 9.06 -89.64
N GLN A 211 -115.80 8.77 -89.80
CA GLN A 211 -114.78 9.42 -89.00
C GLN A 211 -114.79 10.89 -89.40
N SER A 212 -115.46 11.70 -88.58
CA SER A 212 -115.32 13.14 -88.58
C SER A 212 -113.82 13.51 -88.51
N PRO A 213 -113.38 14.65 -89.07
CA PRO A 213 -111.99 15.13 -89.02
C PRO A 213 -111.43 15.37 -87.59
N SER A 214 -112.19 15.01 -86.56
CA SER A 214 -111.86 15.09 -85.14
C SER A 214 -111.27 13.77 -84.59
N ALA A 215 -111.58 12.61 -85.19
CA ALA A 215 -111.15 11.30 -84.66
C ALA A 215 -109.69 10.93 -85.00
N GLU A 216 -109.23 11.22 -86.22
CA GLU A 216 -107.82 11.05 -86.62
C GLU A 216 -106.90 12.05 -85.90
N VAL A 217 -107.36 13.29 -85.73
CA VAL A 217 -106.66 14.30 -84.93
C VAL A 217 -106.58 13.85 -83.47
N LEU A 218 -107.64 13.29 -82.89
CA LEU A 218 -107.63 12.74 -81.52
C LEU A 218 -106.73 11.51 -81.37
N GLN A 219 -106.67 10.60 -82.36
CA GLN A 219 -105.76 9.45 -82.35
C GLN A 219 -104.29 9.88 -82.47
N LEU A 220 -103.99 10.82 -83.38
CA LEU A 220 -102.66 11.41 -83.52
C LEU A 220 -102.26 12.19 -82.26
N LEU A 221 -103.16 12.96 -81.65
CA LEU A 221 -102.91 13.64 -80.38
C LEU A 221 -102.64 12.62 -79.27
N LYS A 222 -103.39 11.51 -79.22
CA LYS A 222 -103.26 10.48 -78.19
C LYS A 222 -101.95 9.71 -78.29
N THR A 223 -101.53 9.35 -79.51
CA THR A 223 -100.24 8.69 -79.76
C THR A 223 -99.06 9.63 -79.50
N THR A 224 -99.17 10.90 -79.92
CA THR A 224 -98.16 11.93 -79.64
C THR A 224 -98.08 12.22 -78.14
N LEU A 225 -99.20 12.34 -77.43
CA LEU A 225 -99.24 12.51 -75.98
C LEU A 225 -98.69 11.29 -75.24
N SER A 226 -98.97 10.07 -75.68
CA SER A 226 -98.38 8.86 -75.08
C SER A 226 -96.86 8.77 -75.30
N SER A 227 -96.38 9.20 -76.48
CA SER A 227 -94.95 9.24 -76.77
C SER A 227 -94.25 10.34 -75.95
N CYS A 228 -94.86 11.52 -75.83
CA CYS A 228 -94.37 12.59 -74.96
C CYS A 228 -94.37 12.16 -73.49
N ARG A 229 -95.42 11.51 -73.00
CA ARG A 229 -95.48 10.98 -71.63
C ARG A 229 -94.39 9.96 -71.37
N HIS A 230 -94.20 8.99 -72.27
CA HIS A 230 -93.16 7.97 -72.11
C HIS A 230 -91.75 8.57 -72.11
N ARG A 231 -91.48 9.54 -72.99
CA ARG A 231 -90.21 10.28 -73.00
C ARG A 231 -89.97 11.06 -71.71
N VAL A 232 -91.02 11.67 -71.15
CA VAL A 232 -90.93 12.36 -69.86
C VAL A 232 -90.60 11.35 -68.75
N GLU A 233 -91.32 10.23 -68.67
CA GLU A 233 -91.05 9.14 -67.72
C GLU A 233 -89.62 8.58 -67.87
N GLU A 234 -89.13 8.40 -69.09
CA GLU A 234 -87.76 7.93 -69.36
C GLU A 234 -86.71 8.95 -68.92
N THR A 235 -86.92 10.25 -69.19
CA THR A 235 -86.02 11.30 -68.71
C THR A 235 -86.07 11.47 -67.19
N GLU A 236 -87.22 11.27 -66.56
CA GLU A 236 -87.36 11.28 -65.10
C GLU A 236 -86.58 10.12 -64.47
N GLN A 237 -86.66 8.92 -65.07
CA GLN A 237 -85.88 7.77 -64.63
C GLN A 237 -84.37 8.02 -64.78
N GLN A 238 -83.94 8.58 -65.92
CA GLN A 238 -82.53 8.94 -66.14
C GLN A 238 -82.03 9.99 -65.13
N ILE A 239 -82.85 10.99 -64.79
CA ILE A 239 -82.51 11.98 -63.76
C ILE A 239 -82.40 11.32 -62.39
N GLN A 240 -83.31 10.41 -62.02
CA GLN A 240 -83.20 9.67 -60.76
C GLN A 240 -81.94 8.81 -60.69
N ASP A 241 -81.58 8.11 -61.77
CA ASP A 241 -80.38 7.28 -61.81
C ASP A 241 -79.10 8.15 -61.70
N LEU A 242 -79.08 9.31 -62.36
CA LEU A 242 -77.99 10.28 -62.24
C LEU A 242 -77.89 10.87 -60.83
N LEU A 243 -79.02 11.14 -60.17
CA LEU A 243 -79.03 11.61 -58.78
C LEU A 243 -78.44 10.55 -57.83
N ARG A 244 -78.84 9.29 -57.96
CA ARG A 244 -78.26 8.18 -57.19
C ARG A 244 -76.76 8.00 -57.46
N ALA A 245 -76.34 8.14 -58.71
CA ALA A 245 -74.92 8.11 -59.08
C ALA A 245 -74.14 9.30 -58.49
N SER A 246 -74.75 10.49 -58.40
CA SER A 246 -74.13 11.66 -57.77
C SER A 246 -74.00 11.48 -56.26
N GLU A 247 -75.01 10.91 -55.59
CA GLU A 247 -74.98 10.62 -54.15
C GLU A 247 -73.86 9.63 -53.82
N THR A 248 -73.77 8.51 -54.55
CA THR A 248 -72.71 7.51 -54.38
C THR A 248 -71.31 8.09 -54.63
N LEU A 249 -71.12 8.87 -55.70
CA LEU A 249 -69.85 9.56 -55.95
C LEU A 249 -69.48 10.57 -54.84
N GLN A 250 -70.48 11.19 -54.22
CA GLN A 250 -70.26 12.12 -53.12
C GLN A 250 -69.82 11.38 -51.84
N GLU A 251 -70.41 10.21 -51.55
CA GLU A 251 -69.99 9.32 -50.47
C GLU A 251 -68.58 8.77 -50.70
N GLU A 252 -68.27 8.31 -51.91
CA GLU A 252 -66.92 7.87 -52.30
C GLU A 252 -65.89 9.01 -52.16
N ASN A 253 -66.24 10.24 -52.54
CA ASN A 253 -65.36 11.40 -52.33
C ASN A 253 -65.14 11.71 -50.84
N GLN A 254 -66.16 11.55 -50.00
CA GLN A 254 -66.02 11.76 -48.56
C GLN A 254 -65.10 10.70 -47.94
N THR A 255 -65.29 9.42 -48.29
CA THR A 255 -64.45 8.33 -47.80
C THR A 255 -63.00 8.47 -48.28
N LEU A 256 -62.76 8.84 -49.54
CA LEU A 256 -61.41 9.11 -50.05
C LEU A 256 -60.72 10.28 -49.32
N ARG A 257 -61.46 11.34 -48.99
CA ARG A 257 -60.91 12.46 -48.20
C ARG A 257 -60.53 12.02 -46.79
N GLN A 258 -61.35 11.20 -46.14
CA GLN A 258 -61.03 10.64 -44.82
C GLN A 258 -59.79 9.74 -44.89
N LEU A 259 -59.75 8.79 -45.83
CA LEU A 259 -58.58 7.93 -46.07
C LEU A 259 -57.30 8.73 -46.31
N SER A 260 -57.38 9.79 -47.14
CA SER A 260 -56.23 10.66 -47.39
C SER A 260 -55.78 11.42 -46.13
N SER A 261 -56.72 11.86 -45.29
CA SER A 261 -56.42 12.52 -44.02
C SER A 261 -55.77 11.56 -43.03
N ASP A 262 -56.31 10.35 -42.90
CA ASP A 262 -55.77 9.31 -42.02
C ASP A 262 -54.38 8.85 -42.47
N GLN A 263 -54.17 8.67 -43.79
CA GLN A 263 -52.87 8.36 -44.34
C GLN A 263 -51.85 9.47 -44.07
N SER A 264 -52.25 10.75 -44.21
CA SER A 264 -51.38 11.88 -43.89
C SER A 264 -51.01 11.90 -42.41
N ARG A 265 -51.96 11.60 -41.51
CA ARG A 265 -51.71 11.52 -40.06
C ARG A 265 -50.74 10.37 -39.74
N GLN A 266 -50.95 9.19 -40.32
CA GLN A 266 -50.07 8.04 -40.11
C GLN A 266 -48.64 8.30 -40.62
N MET A 267 -48.49 8.97 -41.77
CA MET A 267 -47.19 9.36 -42.29
C MET A 267 -46.46 10.32 -41.36
N GLU A 268 -47.18 11.27 -40.77
CA GLU A 268 -46.62 12.22 -39.82
C GLU A 268 -46.23 11.55 -38.48
N GLU A 269 -47.09 10.68 -37.94
CA GLU A 269 -46.77 9.87 -36.77
C GLU A 269 -45.51 9.01 -37.01
N SER A 270 -45.42 8.36 -38.18
CA SER A 270 -44.27 7.55 -38.57
C SER A 270 -42.98 8.38 -38.69
N ARG A 271 -43.08 9.60 -39.22
CA ARG A 271 -41.95 10.54 -39.28
C ARG A 271 -41.47 10.97 -37.89
N GLN A 272 -42.39 11.28 -36.99
CA GLN A 272 -42.05 11.66 -35.61
C GLN A 272 -41.37 10.51 -34.87
N VAL A 273 -41.84 9.27 -35.07
CA VAL A 273 -41.18 8.08 -34.51
C VAL A 273 -39.78 7.90 -35.09
N ALA A 274 -39.59 8.09 -36.40
CA ALA A 274 -38.28 8.01 -37.03
C ALA A 274 -37.28 9.03 -36.45
N VAL A 275 -37.72 10.29 -36.24
CA VAL A 275 -36.87 11.33 -35.63
C VAL A 275 -36.48 10.95 -34.20
N ARG A 276 -37.43 10.48 -33.37
CA ARG A 276 -37.12 10.04 -32.01
C ARG A 276 -36.11 8.89 -32.01
N LEU A 277 -36.28 7.91 -32.89
CA LEU A 277 -35.33 6.79 -33.00
C LEU A 277 -33.93 7.27 -33.44
N GLU A 278 -33.84 8.28 -34.29
CA GLU A 278 -32.57 8.85 -34.73
C GLU A 278 -31.86 9.64 -33.61
N GLU A 279 -32.61 10.35 -32.77
CA GLU A 279 -32.11 11.00 -31.56
C GLU A 279 -31.58 9.95 -30.55
N GLU A 280 -32.34 8.89 -30.31
CA GLU A 280 -31.94 7.77 -29.45
C GLU A 280 -30.68 7.06 -29.96
N LEU A 281 -30.59 6.79 -31.27
CA LEU A 281 -29.39 6.22 -31.90
C LEU A 281 -28.18 7.14 -31.74
N SER A 282 -28.37 8.45 -31.88
CA SER A 282 -27.31 9.43 -31.71
C SER A 282 -26.83 9.49 -30.26
N ARG A 283 -27.76 9.45 -29.29
CA ARG A 283 -27.43 9.38 -27.86
C ARG A 283 -26.65 8.11 -27.53
N LEU A 284 -27.11 6.93 -27.98
CA LEU A 284 -26.44 5.66 -27.75
C LEU A 284 -25.04 5.61 -28.39
N ARG A 285 -24.86 6.22 -29.57
CA ARG A 285 -23.53 6.35 -30.19
C ARG A 285 -22.59 7.20 -29.36
N GLN A 286 -23.08 8.31 -28.80
CA GLN A 286 -22.29 9.16 -27.91
C GLN A 286 -21.91 8.41 -26.63
N GLU A 287 -22.88 7.78 -25.96
CA GLU A 287 -22.63 6.96 -24.77
C GLU A 287 -21.61 5.85 -25.07
N SER A 288 -21.73 5.16 -26.21
CA SER A 288 -20.75 4.15 -26.63
C SER A 288 -19.34 4.72 -26.85
N SER A 289 -19.22 5.95 -27.34
CA SER A 289 -17.94 6.64 -27.49
C SER A 289 -17.35 6.98 -26.12
N ASP A 290 -18.16 7.51 -25.21
CA ASP A 290 -17.75 7.88 -23.85
C ASP A 290 -17.32 6.65 -23.03
N TRP A 291 -18.05 5.54 -23.14
CA TRP A 291 -17.65 4.27 -22.54
C TRP A 291 -16.34 3.74 -23.13
N SER A 292 -16.09 3.97 -24.43
CA SER A 292 -14.84 3.57 -25.07
C SER A 292 -13.65 4.42 -24.60
N THR A 293 -13.82 5.72 -24.38
CA THR A 293 -12.74 6.58 -23.86
C THR A 293 -12.45 6.23 -22.40
N GLN A 294 -13.49 6.08 -21.58
CA GLN A 294 -13.32 5.69 -20.18
C GLN A 294 -12.65 4.32 -20.03
N ARG A 295 -12.98 3.36 -20.90
CA ARG A 295 -12.29 2.06 -20.92
C ARG A 295 -10.80 2.22 -21.19
N LYS A 296 -10.41 3.01 -22.19
CA LYS A 296 -9.00 3.27 -22.52
C LYS A 296 -8.26 3.98 -21.39
N GLU A 297 -8.90 4.92 -20.70
CA GLU A 297 -8.33 5.60 -19.54
C GLU A 297 -8.09 4.61 -18.38
N ARG A 298 -9.06 3.74 -18.09
CA ARG A 298 -8.91 2.68 -17.07
C ARG A 298 -7.83 1.67 -17.44
N GLU A 299 -7.75 1.27 -18.71
CA GLU A 299 -6.68 0.41 -19.21
C GLU A 299 -5.30 1.07 -19.04
N ALA A 300 -5.17 2.36 -19.31
CA ALA A 300 -3.94 3.11 -19.11
C ALA A 300 -3.57 3.24 -17.62
N GLU A 301 -4.54 3.48 -16.74
CA GLU A 301 -4.33 3.49 -15.28
C GLU A 301 -3.86 2.13 -14.76
N LEU A 302 -4.51 1.04 -15.20
CA LEU A 302 -4.13 -0.32 -14.84
C LEU A 302 -2.72 -0.66 -15.31
N GLN A 303 -2.35 -0.26 -16.53
CA GLN A 303 -1.00 -0.44 -17.04
C GLN A 303 0.02 0.32 -16.19
N LYS A 304 -0.27 1.59 -15.86
CA LYS A 304 0.61 2.41 -15.02
C LYS A 304 0.82 1.76 -13.64
N ILE A 305 -0.24 1.29 -12.98
CA ILE A 305 -0.15 0.62 -11.68
C ILE A 305 0.69 -0.67 -11.80
N THR A 306 0.52 -1.42 -12.88
CA THR A 306 1.28 -2.65 -13.12
C THR A 306 2.78 -2.34 -13.29
N ASP A 307 3.11 -1.30 -14.04
CA ASP A 307 4.49 -0.87 -14.26
C ASP A 307 5.13 -0.31 -12.97
N ASP A 308 4.37 0.44 -12.17
CA ASP A 308 4.80 0.93 -10.85
C ASP A 308 5.13 -0.25 -9.90
N PHE A 309 4.25 -1.25 -9.83
CA PHE A 309 4.45 -2.44 -9.01
C PHE A 309 5.67 -3.26 -9.44
N GLN A 310 5.89 -3.42 -10.75
CA GLN A 310 7.07 -4.12 -11.28
C GLN A 310 8.36 -3.40 -10.88
N ARG A 311 8.41 -2.07 -11.07
CA ARG A 311 9.56 -1.25 -10.64
C ARG A 311 9.85 -1.35 -9.15
N GLU A 312 8.81 -1.34 -8.31
CA GLU A 312 8.97 -1.49 -6.87
C GLU A 312 9.48 -2.89 -6.49
N SER A 313 8.97 -3.94 -7.13
CA SER A 313 9.44 -5.32 -6.96
C SER A 313 10.92 -5.48 -7.31
N GLU A 314 11.34 -4.92 -8.46
CA GLU A 314 12.75 -4.91 -8.88
C GLU A 314 13.65 -4.12 -7.92
N ALA A 315 13.20 -2.97 -7.44
CA ALA A 315 13.92 -2.17 -6.46
C ALA A 315 14.11 -2.94 -5.14
N HIS A 316 13.07 -3.59 -4.63
CA HIS A 316 13.15 -4.43 -3.43
C HIS A 316 14.14 -5.59 -3.61
N LEU A 317 14.11 -6.28 -4.76
CA LEU A 317 15.04 -7.37 -5.07
C LEU A 317 16.50 -6.87 -5.12
N SER A 318 16.72 -5.68 -5.70
CA SER A 318 18.05 -5.05 -5.74
C SER A 318 18.60 -4.74 -4.35
N VAL A 319 17.77 -4.18 -3.45
CA VAL A 319 18.15 -3.91 -2.05
C VAL A 319 18.53 -5.19 -1.32
N LEU A 320 17.69 -6.22 -1.47
CA LEU A 320 17.91 -7.55 -0.92
C LEU A 320 19.24 -8.15 -1.39
N HIS A 321 19.51 -8.09 -2.70
CA HIS A 321 20.78 -8.56 -3.26
C HIS A 321 21.98 -7.75 -2.71
N CYS A 322 21.86 -6.43 -2.57
CA CYS A 322 22.91 -5.60 -1.97
C CYS A 322 23.20 -5.98 -0.52
N LEU A 323 22.16 -6.27 0.27
CA LEU A 323 22.32 -6.74 1.66
C LEU A 323 23.04 -8.09 1.71
N TYR A 324 22.63 -9.03 0.86
CA TYR A 324 23.30 -10.32 0.74
C TYR A 324 24.80 -10.17 0.40
N GLN A 325 25.14 -9.35 -0.60
CA GLN A 325 26.54 -9.09 -0.96
C GLN A 325 27.34 -8.46 0.18
N ARG A 326 26.74 -7.52 0.94
CA ARG A 326 27.41 -6.89 2.09
C ARG A 326 27.63 -7.87 3.24
N LEU A 327 26.67 -8.76 3.50
CA LEU A 327 26.83 -9.84 4.48
C LEU A 327 27.97 -10.77 4.07
N LEU A 328 28.02 -11.21 2.81
CA LEU A 328 29.13 -12.01 2.27
C LEU A 328 30.48 -11.31 2.45
N ALA A 329 30.57 -10.01 2.12
CA ALA A 329 31.81 -9.25 2.21
C ALA A 329 32.25 -8.96 3.67
N GLY A 330 31.30 -8.81 4.59
CA GLY A 330 31.55 -8.57 6.02
C GLY A 330 31.93 -9.83 6.81
N CYS A 331 31.69 -11.02 6.27
CA CYS A 331 31.99 -12.28 6.91
C CYS A 331 33.44 -12.72 6.66
N VAL A 332 34.38 -12.27 7.49
CA VAL A 332 35.78 -12.76 7.51
C VAL A 332 35.90 -14.18 8.11
N LEU A 333 34.83 -14.72 8.72
CA LEU A 333 34.84 -15.97 9.50
C LEU A 333 33.99 -17.12 8.95
N LEU A 334 33.26 -16.93 7.84
CA LEU A 334 32.48 -18.01 7.23
C LEU A 334 33.31 -18.74 6.17
N ALA A 335 33.22 -20.07 6.17
CA ALA A 335 33.65 -20.85 5.02
C ALA A 335 32.85 -20.38 3.80
N GLN A 336 33.56 -20.00 2.75
CA GLN A 336 33.03 -19.44 1.51
C GLN A 336 31.80 -20.25 1.03
N PRO A 337 30.58 -19.70 1.11
CA PRO A 337 29.44 -20.36 0.48
C PRO A 337 29.74 -20.36 -1.01
N HIS A 338 29.78 -21.56 -1.58
CA HIS A 338 30.12 -21.74 -2.98
C HIS A 338 29.08 -20.98 -3.80
N SER A 339 29.55 -19.95 -4.50
CA SER A 339 28.73 -19.06 -5.31
C SER A 339 28.07 -19.88 -6.41
N ILE A 340 26.79 -20.19 -6.24
CA ILE A 340 25.91 -20.52 -7.36
C ILE A 340 25.02 -19.29 -7.50
N LEU A 341 25.51 -18.32 -8.28
CA LEU A 341 24.71 -17.20 -8.74
C LEU A 341 23.55 -17.76 -9.58
N GLY A 342 22.41 -17.99 -8.94
CA GLY A 342 21.13 -18.24 -9.59
C GLY A 342 20.21 -17.04 -9.44
N ASN A 343 19.16 -17.00 -10.25
CA ASN A 343 18.09 -16.01 -10.14
C ASN A 343 17.27 -16.34 -8.89
N PHE A 344 17.68 -15.85 -7.73
CA PHE A 344 16.92 -16.01 -6.50
C PHE A 344 15.61 -15.23 -6.59
N THR A 345 14.53 -15.86 -6.15
CA THR A 345 13.28 -15.14 -5.86
C THR A 345 13.43 -14.33 -4.57
N ARG A 346 12.55 -13.35 -4.36
CA ARG A 346 12.54 -12.51 -3.15
C ARG A 346 12.48 -13.34 -1.87
N GLU A 347 11.63 -14.37 -1.85
CA GLU A 347 11.45 -15.25 -0.69
C GLU A 347 12.74 -16.03 -0.39
N GLU A 348 13.33 -16.65 -1.41
CA GLU A 348 14.60 -17.39 -1.28
C GLU A 348 15.73 -16.50 -0.76
N LEU A 349 15.84 -15.25 -1.24
CA LEU A 349 16.90 -14.36 -0.79
C LEU A 349 16.69 -13.86 0.64
N CYS A 350 15.44 -13.62 1.05
CA CYS A 350 15.10 -13.32 2.44
C CYS A 350 15.49 -14.48 3.36
N ASP A 351 15.16 -15.71 2.99
CA ASP A 351 15.44 -16.91 3.79
C ASP A 351 16.95 -17.11 3.98
N VAL A 352 17.73 -16.98 2.90
CA VAL A 352 19.20 -17.08 2.96
C VAL A 352 19.80 -15.99 3.85
N ILE A 353 19.31 -14.75 3.75
CA ILE A 353 19.79 -13.65 4.61
C ILE A 353 19.44 -13.92 6.07
N ASN A 354 18.21 -14.37 6.36
CA ASN A 354 17.77 -14.67 7.72
C ASN A 354 18.61 -15.80 8.34
N GLU A 355 18.86 -16.89 7.61
CA GLU A 355 19.70 -17.99 8.07
C GLU A 355 21.14 -17.53 8.37
N GLN A 356 21.69 -16.65 7.52
CA GLN A 356 23.02 -16.06 7.79
C GLN A 356 23.03 -15.15 9.03
N VAL A 357 21.99 -14.33 9.22
CA VAL A 357 21.86 -13.47 10.40
C VAL A 357 21.73 -14.29 11.68
N ASP A 358 20.94 -15.37 11.66
CA ASP A 358 20.79 -16.28 12.80
C ASP A 358 22.11 -16.98 13.14
N GLN A 359 22.85 -17.46 12.12
CA GLN A 359 24.16 -18.09 12.32
C GLN A 359 25.17 -17.11 12.92
N LEU A 360 25.27 -15.89 12.40
CA LEU A 360 26.15 -14.84 12.93
C LEU A 360 25.79 -14.47 14.37
N THR A 361 24.49 -14.40 14.67
CA THR A 361 24.00 -14.11 16.02
C THR A 361 24.39 -15.22 17.00
N SER A 362 24.27 -16.48 16.60
CA SER A 362 24.70 -17.64 17.40
C SER A 362 26.20 -17.61 17.68
N ASP A 363 27.03 -17.32 16.67
CA ASP A 363 28.48 -17.32 16.81
C ASP A 363 28.97 -16.13 17.65
N LEU A 364 28.33 -14.96 17.52
CA LEU A 364 28.58 -13.82 18.40
C LEU A 364 28.22 -14.14 19.86
N GLN A 365 27.09 -14.79 20.10
CA GLN A 365 26.66 -15.23 21.43
C GLN A 365 27.72 -16.16 22.06
N LYS A 366 28.17 -17.18 21.32
CA LYS A 366 29.24 -18.10 21.78
C LYS A 366 30.56 -17.38 22.04
N ALA A 367 30.93 -16.41 21.22
CA ALA A 367 32.13 -15.61 21.44
C ALA A 367 32.03 -14.79 22.73
N ASN A 368 30.85 -14.20 23.00
CA ASN A 368 30.59 -13.44 24.21
C ASN A 368 30.63 -14.32 25.47
N GLU A 369 30.08 -15.55 25.41
CA GLU A 369 30.21 -16.56 26.47
C GLU A 369 31.68 -16.92 26.74
N LYS A 370 32.51 -17.08 25.70
CA LYS A 370 33.95 -17.31 25.87
C LYS A 370 34.64 -16.12 26.53
N ILE A 371 34.31 -14.89 26.15
CA ILE A 371 34.87 -13.67 26.74
C ILE A 371 34.50 -13.57 28.22
N THR A 372 33.23 -13.75 28.57
CA THR A 372 32.77 -13.72 29.97
C THR A 372 33.44 -14.80 30.82
N HIS A 373 33.62 -16.01 30.27
CA HIS A 373 34.38 -17.06 30.92
C HIS A 373 35.85 -16.66 31.18
N LEU A 374 36.55 -16.15 30.15
CA LEU A 374 37.94 -15.70 30.28
C LEU A 374 38.08 -14.54 31.28
N GLN A 375 37.15 -13.59 31.28
CA GLN A 375 37.11 -12.51 32.27
C GLN A 375 36.98 -13.06 33.70
N SER A 376 36.12 -14.05 33.93
CA SER A 376 36.01 -14.73 35.23
C SER A 376 37.31 -15.40 35.65
N VAL A 377 37.97 -16.11 34.73
CA VAL A 377 39.27 -16.76 34.99
C VAL A 377 40.35 -15.72 35.32
N CYS A 378 40.42 -14.61 34.56
CA CYS A 378 41.34 -13.51 34.83
C CYS A 378 41.07 -12.85 36.20
N ALA A 379 39.81 -12.66 36.56
CA ALA A 379 39.42 -12.14 37.87
C ALA A 379 39.86 -13.07 39.01
N LYS A 380 39.65 -14.39 38.88
CA LYS A 380 40.12 -15.39 39.86
C LYS A 380 41.65 -15.38 39.99
N LYS A 381 42.37 -15.36 38.86
CA LYS A 381 43.84 -15.29 38.86
C LYS A 381 44.36 -14.02 39.52
N SER A 382 43.73 -12.86 39.29
CA SER A 382 44.15 -11.60 39.89
C SER A 382 43.92 -11.55 41.42
N VAL A 383 42.89 -12.21 41.94
CA VAL A 383 42.68 -12.39 43.39
C VAL A 383 43.81 -13.23 43.99
N CYS A 384 44.09 -14.39 43.39
CA CYS A 384 45.15 -15.30 43.85
C CYS A 384 46.53 -14.62 43.88
N VAL A 385 46.89 -13.86 42.82
CA VAL A 385 48.14 -13.10 42.78
C VAL A 385 48.22 -12.07 43.91
N ARG A 386 47.12 -11.35 44.20
CA ARG A 386 47.09 -10.39 45.32
C ARG A 386 47.23 -11.06 46.69
N GLU A 387 46.62 -12.22 46.87
CA GLU A 387 46.77 -13.01 48.11
C GLU A 387 48.20 -13.51 48.29
N LEU A 388 48.83 -14.01 47.22
CA LEU A 388 50.22 -14.41 47.23
C LEU A 388 51.14 -13.23 47.57
N GLN A 389 50.95 -12.07 46.93
CA GLN A 389 51.70 -10.85 47.22
C GLN A 389 51.60 -10.46 48.70
N ARG A 390 50.39 -10.42 49.27
CA ARG A 390 50.20 -10.11 50.69
C ARG A 390 50.89 -11.13 51.61
N SER A 391 50.86 -12.41 51.25
CA SER A 391 51.54 -13.45 52.03
C SER A 391 53.07 -13.27 52.01
N GLN A 392 53.64 -12.91 50.84
CA GLN A 392 55.06 -12.64 50.68
C GLN A 392 55.48 -11.38 51.46
N GLU A 393 54.72 -10.29 51.37
CA GLU A 393 54.94 -9.07 52.15
C GLU A 393 54.96 -9.37 53.65
N CYS A 394 54.00 -10.16 54.16
CA CYS A 394 53.95 -10.57 55.56
C CYS A 394 55.21 -11.36 55.99
N VAL A 395 55.69 -12.28 55.15
CA VAL A 395 56.93 -13.03 55.43
C VAL A 395 58.14 -12.11 55.45
N LEU A 396 58.24 -11.17 54.50
CA LEU A 396 59.33 -10.20 54.44
C LEU A 396 59.35 -9.30 55.68
N SER A 397 58.21 -8.74 56.10
CA SER A 397 58.14 -7.93 57.32
C SER A 397 58.56 -8.72 58.57
N ARG A 398 58.19 -10.00 58.68
CA ARG A 398 58.66 -10.87 59.78
C ARG A 398 60.17 -11.09 59.75
N LEU A 399 60.74 -11.27 58.56
CA LEU A 399 62.19 -11.43 58.37
C LEU A 399 62.92 -10.13 58.71
N GLU A 400 62.45 -8.99 58.23
CA GLU A 400 62.99 -7.66 58.54
C GLU A 400 63.02 -7.41 60.06
N GLU A 401 61.92 -7.68 60.77
CA GLU A 401 61.90 -7.59 62.23
C GLU A 401 62.90 -8.54 62.90
N SER A 402 63.05 -9.77 62.39
CA SER A 402 64.01 -10.73 62.93
C SER A 402 65.47 -10.28 62.74
N VAL A 403 65.78 -9.65 61.60
CA VAL A 403 67.08 -9.06 61.31
C VAL A 403 67.32 -7.89 62.25
N ARG A 404 66.35 -6.98 62.37
CA ARG A 404 66.43 -5.82 63.26
C ARG A 404 66.68 -6.23 64.71
N ARG A 405 65.95 -7.22 65.23
CA ARG A 405 66.17 -7.75 66.59
C ARG A 405 67.59 -8.33 66.77
N ARG A 406 68.14 -9.02 65.76
CA ARG A 406 69.51 -9.54 65.81
C ARG A 406 70.56 -8.43 65.77
N GLU A 407 70.34 -7.41 64.95
CA GLU A 407 71.22 -6.24 64.85
C GLU A 407 71.22 -5.42 66.14
N GLU A 408 70.05 -5.19 66.75
CA GLU A 408 69.90 -4.56 68.07
C GLU A 408 70.64 -5.37 69.15
N ALA A 409 70.47 -6.69 69.16
CA ALA A 409 71.17 -7.59 70.10
C ALA A 409 72.69 -7.57 69.90
N TRP A 410 73.15 -7.61 68.65
CA TRP A 410 74.57 -7.53 68.31
C TRP A 410 75.17 -6.18 68.69
N SER A 411 74.46 -5.08 68.40
CA SER A 411 74.88 -3.72 68.77
C SER A 411 74.96 -3.54 70.28
N SER A 412 74.00 -4.09 71.02
CA SER A 412 73.99 -4.10 72.49
C SER A 412 75.17 -4.91 73.05
N GLN A 413 75.47 -6.07 72.46
CA GLN A 413 76.62 -6.88 72.82
C GLN A 413 77.93 -6.16 72.51
N HIS A 414 78.05 -5.56 71.32
CA HIS A 414 79.23 -4.81 70.91
C HIS A 414 79.47 -3.60 71.84
N THR A 415 78.45 -2.79 72.09
CA THR A 415 78.55 -1.66 73.05
C THR A 415 78.93 -2.12 74.45
N HIS A 416 78.39 -3.24 74.94
CA HIS A 416 78.80 -3.82 76.23
C HIS A 416 80.28 -4.25 76.22
N THR A 417 80.75 -4.93 75.17
CA THR A 417 82.17 -5.31 75.06
C THR A 417 83.11 -4.11 74.96
N VAL A 418 82.74 -3.08 74.21
CA VAL A 418 83.53 -1.85 74.06
C VAL A 418 83.60 -1.08 75.37
N THR A 419 82.48 -0.92 76.09
CA THR A 419 82.48 -0.29 77.42
C THR A 419 83.30 -1.08 78.43
N GLN A 420 83.24 -2.42 78.40
CA GLN A 420 84.08 -3.28 79.24
C GLN A 420 85.58 -3.06 78.96
N LEU A 421 85.99 -3.03 77.68
CA LEU A 421 87.38 -2.77 77.29
C LEU A 421 87.82 -1.34 77.64
N HIS A 422 86.94 -0.35 77.47
CA HIS A 422 87.22 1.03 77.85
C HIS A 422 87.46 1.17 79.36
N ASN A 423 86.62 0.53 80.18
CA ASN A 423 86.80 0.49 81.63
C ASN A 423 88.12 -0.19 82.03
N GLN A 424 88.49 -1.29 81.36
CA GLN A 424 89.79 -1.95 81.59
C GLN A 424 90.97 -1.04 81.22
N LEU A 425 90.90 -0.32 80.09
CA LEU A 425 91.91 0.65 79.69
C LEU A 425 92.03 1.81 80.70
N GLN A 426 90.90 2.30 81.23
CA GLN A 426 90.89 3.33 82.26
C GLN A 426 91.57 2.87 83.57
N VAL A 427 91.38 1.60 83.96
CA VAL A 427 92.07 0.97 85.10
C VAL A 427 93.58 0.83 84.87
N THR A 428 94.02 0.58 83.63
CA THR A 428 95.46 0.57 83.29
C THR A 428 96.06 1.97 83.28
N HIS A 429 95.33 2.99 82.81
CA HIS A 429 95.79 4.38 82.79
C HIS A 429 95.94 4.97 84.20
N THR A 430 95.08 4.59 85.15
CA THR A 430 95.22 4.99 86.56
C THR A 430 96.38 4.29 87.27
N HIS A 431 96.85 3.13 86.76
CA HIS A 431 98.05 2.45 87.26
C HIS A 431 99.38 2.98 86.69
N THR A 432 99.37 3.82 85.65
CA THR A 432 100.60 4.31 84.99
C THR A 432 101.11 5.69 85.45
N HIS A 433 100.52 6.32 86.48
CA HIS A 433 100.94 7.66 86.92
C HIS A 433 102.02 7.72 88.02
N THR A 434 102.71 6.61 88.34
CA THR A 434 103.86 6.61 89.29
C THR A 434 105.07 5.79 88.80
N ARG A 435 105.67 6.17 87.66
CA ARG A 435 107.13 6.32 87.40
C ARG A 435 107.48 6.17 85.91
N PRO A 436 108.40 7.00 85.38
CA PRO A 436 108.93 6.88 84.03
C PRO A 436 110.21 6.04 84.02
N SER A 437 110.21 4.89 83.32
CA SER A 437 111.36 4.32 82.60
C SER A 437 110.98 2.92 82.11
N GLY A 438 110.90 2.72 80.79
CA GLY A 438 110.54 1.43 80.21
C GLY A 438 109.93 1.50 78.81
N VAL A 439 110.29 2.51 78.01
CA VAL A 439 110.02 2.49 76.56
C VAL A 439 111.08 1.58 75.94
N LEU A 440 110.73 0.30 75.65
CA LEU A 440 111.38 -0.51 74.59
C LEU A 440 110.87 -1.97 74.42
N CYS A 441 109.79 -2.43 75.07
CA CYS A 441 109.37 -3.86 74.93
C CYS A 441 107.94 -4.13 74.41
N LEU A 442 107.18 -3.13 73.94
CA LEU A 442 105.81 -3.35 73.42
C LEU A 442 105.56 -2.89 71.97
N LEU A 443 106.55 -2.31 71.31
CA LEU A 443 106.45 -1.90 69.90
C LEU A 443 106.75 -3.01 68.88
N VAL A 444 107.18 -4.19 69.34
CA VAL A 444 107.43 -5.36 68.46
C VAL A 444 106.22 -6.31 68.39
N ASN A 445 105.24 -6.21 69.29
CA ASN A 445 104.04 -7.07 69.28
C ASN A 445 102.81 -6.48 68.58
N LEU A 446 102.88 -5.24 68.05
CA LEU A 446 101.75 -4.61 67.35
C LEU A 446 101.85 -4.66 65.81
N ILE A 447 102.97 -5.13 65.26
CA ILE A 447 103.17 -5.31 63.81
C ILE A 447 102.93 -6.78 63.37
N GLY A 448 102.75 -7.72 64.31
CA GLY A 448 102.54 -9.15 64.04
C GLY A 448 101.09 -9.66 63.98
N ARG A 449 100.08 -8.78 64.07
CA ARG A 449 98.64 -9.17 63.98
C ARG A 449 97.91 -8.59 62.76
N GLN A 450 98.67 -8.38 61.68
CA GLN A 450 98.17 -8.06 60.35
C GLN A 450 98.30 -9.29 59.43
N ALA A 451 97.74 -10.44 59.82
CA ALA A 451 97.64 -11.62 58.96
C ALA A 451 96.65 -12.65 59.51
N SER A 452 95.35 -12.35 59.45
CA SER A 452 94.29 -13.37 59.32
C SER A 452 92.98 -12.70 58.94
N LEU A 453 92.88 -12.33 57.66
CA LEU A 453 91.59 -12.35 56.99
C LEU A 453 91.02 -13.77 57.09
N PRO A 454 89.70 -13.90 57.31
CA PRO A 454 88.92 -14.57 56.30
C PRO A 454 88.00 -13.56 55.62
N ALA A 455 88.00 -13.66 54.30
CA ALA A 455 87.09 -12.98 53.40
C ALA A 455 85.63 -13.32 53.75
N ALA A 456 84.81 -12.30 53.97
CA ALA A 456 83.38 -12.32 53.70
C ALA A 456 82.84 -10.89 53.85
N THR A 457 82.53 -10.25 52.71
CA THR A 457 81.43 -9.30 52.44
C THR A 457 81.81 -8.27 51.36
N GLU A 458 82.07 -8.76 50.14
CA GLU A 458 81.56 -8.08 48.96
C GLU A 458 80.16 -8.64 48.66
N THR A 459 79.32 -7.83 48.02
CA THR A 459 77.93 -8.08 47.57
C THR A 459 76.77 -7.75 48.53
N LEU A 460 76.72 -6.56 49.12
CA LEU A 460 75.47 -5.96 49.64
C LEU A 460 75.41 -4.43 49.45
N GLY A 461 75.87 -3.93 48.30
CA GLY A 461 75.85 -2.49 47.98
C GLY A 461 75.21 -2.11 46.63
N ALA A 462 74.84 -3.08 45.79
CA ALA A 462 74.40 -2.81 44.41
C ALA A 462 72.93 -3.14 44.11
N GLU A 463 72.20 -3.87 44.97
CA GLU A 463 70.79 -4.25 44.69
C GLU A 463 69.73 -3.28 45.24
N SER A 464 70.11 -2.27 46.04
CA SER A 464 69.16 -1.30 46.61
C SER A 464 68.81 -0.13 45.68
N ALA A 465 69.51 0.05 44.55
CA ALA A 465 69.22 1.12 43.59
C ALA A 465 68.26 0.70 42.46
N GLU A 466 68.11 -0.60 42.18
CA GLU A 466 67.30 -1.08 41.05
C GLU A 466 65.85 -1.42 41.44
N ARG A 467 65.57 -1.72 42.72
CA ARG A 467 64.20 -2.03 43.20
C ARG A 467 63.33 -0.79 43.50
N ALA A 468 63.91 0.42 43.52
CA ALA A 468 63.15 1.65 43.72
C ALA A 468 62.47 2.17 42.42
N ALA A 469 62.88 1.68 41.24
CA ALA A 469 62.30 2.08 39.97
C ALA A 469 61.05 1.26 39.57
N ASP A 470 60.93 0.01 40.03
CA ASP A 470 59.90 -0.92 39.53
C ASP A 470 58.57 -0.90 40.33
N VAL A 471 58.57 -0.30 41.53
CA VAL A 471 57.36 -0.15 42.36
C VAL A 471 56.52 1.07 41.97
N LYS A 472 57.10 2.06 41.26
CA LYS A 472 56.39 3.28 40.85
C LYS A 472 55.62 3.15 39.53
N MET A 473 55.81 2.07 38.77
CA MET A 473 55.16 1.88 37.46
C MET A 473 53.88 1.04 37.50
N LYS A 474 53.53 0.40 38.63
CA LYS A 474 52.36 -0.50 38.76
C LYS A 474 51.15 0.06 39.51
N ARG A 475 51.14 1.35 39.89
CA ARG A 475 50.00 2.00 40.57
C ARG A 475 49.24 3.04 39.75
N LYS A 476 49.39 3.04 38.43
CA LYS A 476 48.74 4.02 37.55
C LYS A 476 47.96 3.38 36.40
N VAL A 477 47.18 2.34 36.69
CA VAL A 477 46.09 1.87 35.83
C VAL A 477 44.97 1.42 36.78
N PHE A 478 43.74 1.88 36.51
CA PHE A 478 42.50 1.77 37.30
C PHE A 478 42.25 2.88 38.34
N SER A 479 41.66 3.98 37.85
CA SER A 479 40.38 4.44 38.41
C SER A 479 39.40 4.71 37.26
N PRO A 480 38.11 4.38 37.41
CA PRO A 480 37.08 4.58 36.40
C PRO A 480 36.54 6.02 36.45
N SER A 481 36.35 6.61 35.27
CA SER A 481 35.61 7.85 35.08
C SER A 481 34.13 7.65 35.42
N SER A 482 33.61 8.59 36.19
CA SER A 482 32.22 8.70 36.62
C SER A 482 31.28 9.01 35.46
N LEU A 483 30.09 8.40 35.53
CA LEU A 483 28.82 8.93 35.05
C LEU A 483 28.47 10.25 35.73
#